data_AF-A0A9P4QFL4-F1
#
_entry.id   AF-A0A9P4QFL4-F1
#
_cell.length_a   1.000
_cell.length_b   1.000
_cell.length_c   1.000
_cell.angle_alpha   90.00
_cell.angle_beta   90.00
_cell.angle_gamma   90.00
#
_symmetry.space_group_name_H-M   'P 1'
#
loop_
_entity.id
_entity.type
_entity.pdbx_description
1 polymer ?
#
loop_
_entity_poly.entity_id
_entity_poly.type
_entity_poly.pdbx_seq_one_letter_code
_entity_poly.pdbx_strand_id
1 'polypeptide(L)'
;RDARRFIMYHKSAIESSPLQAYGALLFSPTRSVIRTLFKDEEPQDIVIKPGMQERWGSCLQTLEGHSSPVYSVAFSHDSTRLASA
;
A
#
# COMPACT_ATOMS: atom_id res chain seq x y z
N ARG A 1 5.34 12.08 -5.39
CA ARG A 1 4.60 11.90 -4.10
C ARG A 1 3.63 10.74 -4.18
N ASP A 2 2.83 10.65 -5.24
CA ASP A 2 1.86 9.56 -5.47
C ASP A 2 2.51 8.17 -5.58
N ALA A 3 3.51 8.01 -6.45
CA ALA A 3 4.28 6.76 -6.59
C ALA A 3 4.86 6.24 -5.26
N ARG A 4 5.39 7.14 -4.41
CA ARG A 4 5.89 6.76 -3.08
C ARG A 4 4.77 6.22 -2.19
N ARG A 5 3.58 6.82 -2.26
CA ARG A 5 2.40 6.34 -1.50
C ARG A 5 1.94 4.98 -2.02
N PHE A 6 1.89 4.79 -3.34
CA PHE A 6 1.57 3.50 -3.93
C PHE A 6 2.50 2.39 -3.42
N ILE A 7 3.81 2.60 -3.50
CA ILE A 7 4.79 1.61 -3.03
C ILE A 7 4.69 1.36 -1.52
N MET A 8 4.56 2.42 -0.70
CA MET A 8 4.47 2.27 0.76
C MET A 8 3.17 1.59 1.20
N TYR A 9 2.04 1.93 0.57
CA TYR A 9 0.73 1.42 0.94
C TYR A 9 0.59 -0.08 0.59
N HIS A 10 1.12 -0.49 -0.55
CA HIS A 10 1.10 -1.88 -1.01
C HIS A 10 2.39 -2.65 -0.72
N LYS A 11 3.26 -2.11 0.14
CA LYS A 11 4.62 -2.60 0.36
C LYS A 11 4.67 -4.08 0.68
N SER A 12 3.88 -4.52 1.67
CA SER A 12 3.83 -5.92 2.13
C SER A 12 3.57 -6.89 0.98
N ALA A 13 2.52 -6.63 0.19
CA ALA A 13 2.13 -7.49 -0.93
C ALA A 13 3.17 -7.52 -2.06
N ILE A 14 3.77 -6.37 -2.39
CA ILE A 14 4.77 -6.26 -3.46
C ILE A 14 6.10 -6.91 -3.02
N GLU A 15 6.53 -6.73 -1.78
CA GLU A 15 7.73 -7.37 -1.24
C GLU A 15 7.59 -8.88 -1.15
N SER A 16 6.41 -9.39 -0.77
CA SER A 16 6.14 -10.83 -0.74
C SER A 16 6.00 -11.43 -2.14
N SER A 17 5.35 -10.69 -3.05
CA SER A 17 4.96 -11.16 -4.39
C SER A 17 4.97 -9.99 -5.38
N PRO A 18 6.08 -9.72 -6.07
CA PRO A 18 6.23 -8.53 -6.92
C PRO A 18 5.13 -8.36 -7.99
N LEU A 19 4.59 -9.46 -8.51
CA LEU A 19 3.50 -9.45 -9.50
C LEU A 19 2.20 -8.85 -8.94
N GLN A 20 2.02 -8.79 -7.62
CA GLN A 20 0.87 -8.14 -6.98
C GLN A 20 0.84 -6.62 -7.21
N ALA A 21 1.91 -6.02 -7.73
CA ALA A 21 1.91 -4.61 -8.14
C ALA A 21 0.79 -4.31 -9.15
N TYR A 22 0.46 -5.23 -10.05
CA TYR A 22 -0.64 -5.06 -11.02
C TYR A 22 -2.02 -5.09 -10.35
N GLY A 23 -2.21 -6.01 -9.39
CA GLY A 23 -3.43 -6.04 -8.57
C GLY A 23 -3.58 -4.79 -7.70
N ALA A 24 -2.48 -4.28 -7.15
CA ALA A 24 -2.44 -3.08 -6.32
C ALA A 24 -2.93 -1.82 -7.05
N LEU A 25 -2.80 -1.74 -8.39
CA LEU A 25 -3.37 -0.65 -9.19
C LEU A 25 -4.90 -0.56 -9.02
N LEU A 26 -5.58 -1.71 -9.02
CA LEU A 26 -7.02 -1.78 -8.85
C LEU A 26 -7.47 -1.27 -7.47
N PHE A 27 -6.66 -1.51 -6.45
CA PHE A 27 -6.88 -1.07 -5.05
C PHE A 27 -6.26 0.30 -4.73
N SER A 28 -5.76 1.01 -5.74
CA SER A 28 -5.31 2.38 -5.57
C SER A 28 -6.48 3.36 -5.67
N PRO A 29 -6.38 4.55 -5.05
CA PRO A 29 -7.40 5.59 -5.16
C PRO A 29 -7.74 5.93 -6.61
N THR A 30 -9.01 6.26 -6.89
CA THR A 30 -9.49 6.47 -8.26
C THR A 30 -8.81 7.66 -8.96
N ARG A 31 -8.27 8.63 -8.21
CA ARG A 31 -7.48 9.76 -8.75
C ARG A 31 -5.97 9.62 -8.54
N SER A 32 -5.50 8.40 -8.23
CA SER A 32 -4.06 8.10 -8.19
C SER A 32 -3.45 8.26 -9.58
N VAL A 33 -2.33 8.99 -9.65
CA VAL A 33 -1.62 9.22 -10.93
C VAL A 33 -1.05 7.91 -11.45
N ILE A 34 -0.51 7.06 -10.55
CA ILE A 34 -0.04 5.72 -10.90
C ILE A 34 -1.17 4.89 -11.50
N ARG A 35 -2.34 4.89 -10.88
CA ARG A 35 -3.49 4.14 -11.40
C ARG A 35 -3.91 4.62 -12.79
N THR A 36 -3.89 5.93 -13.03
CA THR A 36 -4.24 6.49 -14.34
C THR A 36 -3.18 6.21 -15.41
N LEU A 37 -1.90 6.21 -15.04
CA LEU A 37 -0.80 5.96 -15.97
C LEU A 37 -0.72 4.49 -16.39
N PHE A 38 -0.99 3.58 -15.45
CA PHE A 38 -0.94 2.13 -15.67
C PHE A 38 -2.33 1.51 -15.75
N LYS A 39 -3.28 2.23 -16.34
CA LYS A 39 -4.69 1.81 -16.37
C LYS A 39 -4.88 0.57 -17.26
N ASP A 40 -4.08 0.43 -18.30
CA ASP A 40 -4.18 -0.66 -19.27
C ASP A 40 -3.58 -1.97 -18.73
N GLU A 41 -2.75 -1.87 -17.69
CA GLU A 41 -2.17 -2.98 -16.94
C GLU A 41 -3.06 -3.46 -15.78
N GLU A 42 -4.21 -2.81 -15.53
CA GLU A 42 -5.20 -3.33 -14.58
C GLU A 42 -5.73 -4.69 -15.08
N PRO A 43 -5.82 -5.72 -14.20
CA PRO A 43 -6.37 -7.02 -14.59
C PRO A 43 -7.80 -6.89 -15.11
N GLN A 44 -8.04 -7.28 -16.36
CA GLN A 44 -9.36 -7.19 -16.99
C GLN A 44 -10.33 -8.28 -16.52
N ASP A 45 -9.81 -9.40 -16.01
CA ASP A 45 -10.59 -10.55 -15.55
C ASP A 45 -11.42 -10.26 -14.28
N ILE A 46 -11.18 -9.11 -13.62
CA ILE A 46 -11.91 -8.73 -12.41
C ILE A 46 -13.18 -7.96 -12.80
N VAL A 47 -14.30 -8.67 -12.82
CA VAL A 47 -15.62 -8.15 -13.21
C VAL A 47 -16.13 -7.06 -12.25
N ILE A 48 -15.82 -7.16 -10.95
CA ILE A 48 -16.29 -6.21 -9.93
C ILE A 48 -15.11 -5.37 -9.47
N LYS A 49 -15.08 -4.10 -9.90
CA LYS A 49 -14.08 -3.16 -9.42
C LYS A 49 -14.37 -2.76 -7.96
N PRO A 50 -13.36 -2.75 -7.08
CA PRO A 50 -13.54 -2.31 -5.71
C PRO A 50 -13.87 -0.81 -5.66
N GLY A 51 -14.81 -0.44 -4.79
CA GLY A 51 -15.14 0.95 -4.50
C GLY A 51 -14.01 1.61 -3.72
N MET A 52 -13.07 2.24 -4.43
CA MET A 52 -11.91 2.91 -3.82
C MET A 52 -12.18 4.39 -3.56
N GLN A 53 -11.52 4.93 -2.53
CA GLN A 53 -11.56 6.37 -2.25
C GLN A 53 -10.95 7.18 -3.39
N GLU A 54 -11.30 8.47 -3.49
CA GLU A 54 -10.72 9.34 -4.51
C GLU A 54 -9.22 9.57 -4.33
N ARG A 55 -8.76 9.68 -3.08
CA ARG A 55 -7.38 10.05 -2.73
C ARG A 55 -6.83 9.13 -1.65
N TRP A 56 -5.51 9.10 -1.54
CA TRP A 56 -4.82 8.42 -0.44
C TRP A 56 -5.21 9.03 0.91
N GLY A 57 -5.38 8.16 1.91
CA GLY A 57 -5.52 8.56 3.31
C GLY A 57 -4.22 9.12 3.91
N SER A 58 -4.27 9.44 5.21
CA SER A 58 -3.09 9.86 5.99
C SER A 58 -2.14 8.71 6.30
N CYS A 59 -2.67 7.49 6.45
CA CYS A 59 -1.87 6.30 6.63
C CYS A 59 -1.05 6.00 5.36
N LEU A 60 0.28 5.93 5.52
CA LEU A 60 1.20 5.64 4.41
C LEU A 60 1.47 4.15 4.26
N GLN A 61 1.51 3.41 5.37
CA GLN A 61 1.83 2.00 5.42
C GLN A 61 1.33 1.43 6.75
N THR A 62 0.76 0.23 6.69
CA THR A 62 0.50 -0.59 7.88
C THR A 62 1.66 -1.56 8.08
N LEU A 63 2.15 -1.66 9.32
CA LEU A 63 3.20 -2.61 9.70
C LEU A 63 2.54 -3.84 10.33
N GLU A 64 2.65 -4.97 9.63
CA GLU A 64 2.04 -6.24 10.00
C GLU A 64 3.14 -7.24 10.43
N GLY A 65 2.75 -8.30 11.14
CA GLY A 65 3.67 -9.40 11.48
C GLY A 65 3.60 -9.87 12.94
N HIS A 66 3.10 -9.05 13.85
CA HIS A 66 2.83 -9.48 15.23
C HIS A 66 1.61 -10.41 15.29
N SER A 67 1.75 -11.56 15.96
CA SER A 67 0.67 -12.52 16.15
C SER A 67 -0.24 -12.20 17.35
N SER A 68 0.19 -11.27 18.21
CA SER A 68 -0.51 -10.80 19.40
C SER A 68 -0.65 -9.27 19.38
N PRO A 69 -1.53 -8.69 20.22
CA PRO A 69 -1.66 -7.23 20.31
C PRO A 69 -0.31 -6.56 20.61
N VAL A 70 -0.02 -5.48 19.89
CA VAL A 70 1.16 -4.64 20.13
C VAL A 70 0.86 -3.71 21.30
N TYR A 71 1.70 -3.73 22.33
CA TYR A 71 1.55 -2.91 23.53
C TYR A 71 2.50 -1.71 23.53
N SER A 72 3.58 -1.75 22.75
CA SER A 72 4.57 -0.68 22.72
C SER A 72 5.16 -0.43 21.33
N VAL A 73 5.52 0.83 21.08
CA VAL A 73 6.23 1.28 19.89
C VAL A 73 7.34 2.26 20.28
N ALA A 74 8.52 2.12 19.69
CA ALA A 74 9.66 3.00 19.93
C ALA A 74 10.37 3.36 18.62
N PHE A 75 10.75 4.63 18.47
CA PHE A 75 11.55 5.11 17.35
C PHE A 75 13.03 5.12 17.72
N SER A 76 13.87 4.80 16.74
CA SER A 76 15.31 5.04 16.80
C SER A 76 15.61 6.54 16.89
N HIS A 77 16.76 6.90 17.46
CA HIS A 77 17.14 8.29 17.67
C HIS A 77 17.21 9.12 16.38
N ASP A 78 17.58 8.49 15.25
CA ASP A 78 17.64 9.12 13.93
C ASP A 78 16.30 9.06 13.15
N SER A 79 15.25 8.51 13.76
CA SER A 79 13.92 8.32 13.16
C SER A 79 13.90 7.47 11.87
N THR A 80 14.94 6.69 11.59
CA THR A 80 15.02 5.84 10.39
C THR A 80 14.40 4.46 10.59
N ARG A 81 14.31 4.02 11.84
CA ARG A 81 13.75 2.72 12.26
C ARG A 81 12.75 2.89 13.40
N LEU A 82 11.81 1.95 13.48
CA LEU A 82 11.02 1.74 14.69
C LEU A 82 11.02 0.27 15.08
N ALA A 83 10.79 0.01 16.36
CA ALA A 83 10.51 -1.31 16.92
C ALA A 83 9.12 -1.32 17.56
N SER A 84 8.46 -2.48 17.53
CA SER A 84 7.17 -2.73 18.16
C SER A 84 7.16 -4.10 18.84
N ALA A 85 6.40 -4.22 19.94
CA ALA A 85 6.26 -5.44 20.75
C ALA A 85 4.90 -5.47 21.46
#